data_AF-A0A523NTK2-F1
#
_entry.id   AF-A0A523NTK2-F1
#
_cell.length_a   1.000
_cell.length_b   1.000
_cell.length_c   1.000
_cell.angle_alpha   90.00
_cell.angle_beta   90.00
_cell.angle_gamma   90.00
#
_symmetry.space_group_name_H-M   'P 1'
#
loop_
_entity.id
_entity.type
_entity.pdbx_description
1 polymer ?
#
loop_
_entity_poly.entity_id
_entity_poly.type
_entity_poly.pdbx_seq_one_letter_code
_entity_poly.pdbx_strand_id
1 'polypeptide(L)'
;MPQDKILKLLELTKSSNDAEALNAIRKANDIREKADMQWEDVFAKTITTYKPSDLPPFFNRRPQQPQFLTVETMFREILRRDLSDLLRSKIEQLKFVYEWTQSLDGEEVSTLINTYNRNCF
;
A
#
# COMPACT_ATOMS: atom_id res chain seq x y z
N MET A 1 -13.29 8.29 32.56
CA MET A 1 -11.83 8.53 32.48
C MET A 1 -11.55 9.76 31.61
N PRO A 2 -10.37 10.41 31.71
CA PRO A 2 -9.97 11.52 30.80
C PRO A 2 -10.09 11.14 29.32
N GLN A 3 -9.73 9.90 29.00
CA GLN A 3 -9.86 9.29 27.68
C GLN A 3 -11.29 9.27 27.11
N ASP A 4 -12.30 8.87 27.90
CA ASP A 4 -13.70 8.82 27.44
C ASP A 4 -14.25 10.21 27.09
N LYS A 5 -13.77 11.24 27.81
CA LYS A 5 -14.12 12.64 27.54
C LYS A 5 -13.51 13.14 26.23
N ILE A 6 -12.26 12.75 25.94
CA ILE A 6 -11.58 13.07 24.69
C ILE A 6 -12.32 12.43 23.50
N LEU A 7 -12.66 11.14 23.59
CA LEU A 7 -13.38 10.43 22.53
C LEU A 7 -14.75 11.06 22.26
N LYS A 8 -15.51 11.42 23.30
CA LYS A 8 -16.81 12.08 23.15
C LYS A 8 -16.69 13.46 22.49
N LEU A 9 -15.64 14.22 22.78
CA LEU A 9 -15.38 15.51 22.12
C LEU A 9 -15.05 15.32 20.64
N LEU A 10 -14.28 14.29 20.28
CA LEU A 10 -13.96 13.96 18.90
C LEU A 10 -15.16 13.42 18.11
N GLU A 11 -16.16 12.83 18.77
CA GLU A 11 -17.41 12.46 18.09
C GLU A 11 -18.23 13.68 17.66
N LEU A 12 -18.20 14.76 18.44
CA LEU A 12 -18.90 16.02 18.10
C LEU A 12 -18.32 16.69 16.85
N THR A 13 -17.04 16.43 16.54
CA THR A 13 -16.38 16.95 15.33
C THR A 13 -16.81 16.23 14.06
N LYS A 14 -17.57 15.13 14.15
CA LYS A 14 -18.15 14.46 12.98
C LYS A 14 -19.41 15.16 12.47
N SER A 15 -19.99 16.06 13.26
CA SER A 15 -21.13 16.87 12.81
C SER A 15 -20.63 18.08 12.00
N SER A 16 -21.39 18.47 10.99
CA SER A 16 -21.05 19.41 9.92
C SER A 16 -20.97 20.90 10.34
N ASN A 17 -20.63 21.20 11.60
CA ASN A 17 -20.49 22.56 12.11
C ASN A 17 -19.04 22.87 12.51
N ASP A 18 -18.34 23.65 11.68
CA ASP A 18 -16.90 23.87 11.78
C ASP A 18 -16.46 24.53 13.10
N ALA A 19 -17.21 25.49 13.63
CA ALA A 19 -16.81 26.25 14.83
C ALA A 19 -16.90 25.42 16.12
N GLU A 20 -17.90 24.56 16.24
CA GLU A 20 -18.08 23.67 17.39
C GLU A 20 -17.08 22.51 17.36
N ALA A 21 -16.84 21.96 16.17
CA ALA A 21 -15.81 20.96 15.93
C ALA A 21 -14.41 21.48 16.34
N LEU A 22 -14.04 22.69 15.94
CA LEU A 22 -12.74 23.27 16.30
C LEU A 22 -12.59 23.49 17.81
N ASN A 23 -13.65 23.93 18.49
CA ASN A 23 -13.64 24.09 19.95
C ASN A 23 -13.54 22.72 20.67
N ALA A 24 -14.21 21.69 20.15
CA ALA A 24 -14.13 20.34 20.68
C ALA A 24 -12.73 19.73 20.50
N ILE A 25 -12.07 19.93 19.35
CA ILE A 25 -10.67 19.52 19.12
C ILE A 25 -9.72 20.22 20.09
N ARG A 26 -9.88 21.53 20.30
CA ARG A 26 -9.05 22.29 21.25
C ARG A 26 -9.20 21.74 22.67
N LYS A 27 -10.44 21.54 23.13
CA LYS A 27 -10.71 20.96 24.46
C LYS A 27 -10.18 19.53 24.59
N ALA A 28 -10.27 18.73 23.53
CA ALA A 28 -9.72 17.38 23.50
C ALA A 28 -8.19 17.39 23.68
N ASN A 29 -7.49 18.30 22.98
CA ASN A 29 -6.04 18.49 23.13
C ASN A 29 -5.66 18.96 24.53
N ASP A 30 -6.37 19.93 25.11
CA ASP A 30 -6.09 20.43 26.46
C ASP A 30 -6.22 19.31 27.52
N ILE A 31 -7.23 18.45 27.38
CA ILE A 31 -7.45 17.32 28.30
C ILE A 31 -6.36 16.27 28.10
N ARG A 32 -5.96 15.99 26.86
CA ARG A 32 -4.87 15.06 26.52
C ARG A 32 -3.55 15.52 27.14
N GLU A 33 -3.18 16.78 26.97
CA GLU A 33 -1.95 17.35 27.50
C GLU A 33 -1.93 17.38 29.03
N LYS A 34 -3.05 17.77 29.67
CA LYS A 34 -3.17 17.73 31.13
C LYS A 34 -3.08 16.32 31.72
N ALA A 35 -3.45 15.32 30.94
CA ALA A 35 -3.39 13.92 31.34
C ALA A 35 -2.07 13.23 30.94
N ASP A 36 -1.13 13.96 30.31
CA ASP A 36 0.13 13.45 29.77
C ASP A 36 -0.04 12.20 28.89
N MET A 37 -1.11 12.18 28.08
CA MET A 37 -1.45 11.03 27.23
C MET A 37 -0.97 11.23 25.79
N GLN A 38 -0.41 10.18 25.20
CA GLN A 38 -0.16 10.16 23.76
C GLN A 38 -1.48 9.92 23.01
N TRP A 39 -1.56 10.40 21.77
CA TRP A 39 -2.76 10.21 20.95
C TRP A 39 -3.03 8.71 20.69
N GLU A 40 -1.96 7.93 20.57
CA GLU A 40 -1.95 6.48 20.46
C GLU A 40 -2.69 5.83 21.65
N ASP A 41 -2.41 6.27 22.87
CA ASP A 41 -3.05 5.74 24.09
C ASP A 41 -4.53 6.07 24.16
N VAL A 42 -4.92 7.25 23.66
CA VAL A 42 -6.32 7.68 23.56
C VAL A 42 -7.12 6.77 22.63
N PHE A 43 -6.53 6.34 21.51
CA PHE A 43 -7.20 5.46 20.53
C PHE A 43 -6.97 3.95 20.77
N ALA A 44 -6.00 3.56 21.61
CA ALA A 44 -5.67 2.15 21.86
C ALA A 44 -6.83 1.37 22.49
N LYS A 45 -7.64 1.97 23.38
CA LYS A 45 -8.88 1.32 23.90
C LYS A 45 -9.97 1.17 22.85
N THR A 46 -10.01 2.05 21.87
CA THR A 46 -10.97 1.98 20.77
C THR A 46 -10.68 0.79 19.87
N ILE A 47 -9.40 0.39 19.76
CA ILE A 47 -8.94 -0.78 18.98
C ILE A 47 -9.17 -2.09 19.76
N THR A 48 -9.03 -2.10 21.09
CA THR A 48 -9.22 -3.34 21.90
C THR A 48 -10.67 -3.80 22.02
N THR A 49 -11.64 -3.01 21.56
CA THR A 49 -13.04 -3.43 21.46
C THR A 49 -13.38 -4.02 20.09
N TYR A 50 -12.46 -3.97 19.14
CA TYR A 50 -12.65 -4.54 17.80
C TYR A 50 -12.41 -6.05 17.87
N LYS A 51 -13.47 -6.83 18.11
CA LYS A 51 -13.43 -8.27 17.91
C LYS A 51 -13.21 -8.52 16.41
N PRO A 52 -12.19 -9.30 16.01
CA PRO A 52 -11.94 -9.63 14.60
C PRO A 52 -13.09 -10.37 13.90
N SER A 53 -14.14 -10.74 14.63
CA SER A 53 -15.30 -11.50 14.16
C SER A 53 -16.37 -10.70 13.42
N ASP A 54 -16.35 -9.35 13.51
CA ASP A 54 -17.36 -8.48 12.86
C ASP A 54 -16.84 -7.80 11.58
N LEU A 55 -15.65 -8.19 11.09
CA LEU A 55 -15.17 -7.73 9.79
C LEU A 55 -15.95 -8.45 8.68
N PRO A 56 -16.61 -7.73 7.75
CA PRO A 56 -17.15 -8.35 6.55
C PRO A 56 -16.03 -9.12 5.83
N PRO A 57 -16.33 -10.27 5.21
CA PRO A 57 -15.32 -11.17 4.61
C PRO A 57 -14.45 -10.52 3.51
N PHE A 58 -14.75 -9.27 3.15
CA PHE A 58 -14.05 -8.46 2.16
C PHE A 58 -12.72 -7.87 2.64
N PHE A 59 -12.45 -7.76 3.96
CA PHE A 59 -11.19 -7.19 4.46
C PHE A 59 -9.98 -8.15 4.42
N ASN A 60 -10.19 -9.43 4.10
CA ASN A 60 -9.08 -10.35 3.81
C ASN A 60 -8.39 -10.05 2.46
N ARG A 61 -8.98 -9.19 1.62
CA ARG A 61 -8.31 -8.67 0.43
C ARG A 61 -7.74 -7.30 0.76
N ARG A 62 -6.53 -7.28 1.31
CA ARG A 62 -5.68 -6.09 1.19
C ARG A 62 -5.72 -5.65 -0.27
N PRO A 63 -5.92 -4.36 -0.58
CA PRO A 63 -5.72 -3.90 -1.96
C PRO A 63 -4.35 -4.39 -2.38
N GLN A 64 -4.28 -5.11 -3.50
CA GLN A 64 -2.99 -5.53 -4.03
C GLN A 64 -2.13 -4.27 -4.13
N GLN A 65 -0.92 -4.33 -3.57
CA GLN A 65 0.03 -3.23 -3.75
C GLN A 65 0.09 -2.90 -5.23
N PRO A 66 0.10 -1.61 -5.61
CA PRO A 66 0.28 -1.24 -7.01
C PRO A 66 1.54 -1.96 -7.51
N GLN A 67 1.36 -2.90 -8.44
CA GLN A 67 2.48 -3.58 -9.07
C GLN A 67 3.13 -2.57 -10.00
N PHE A 68 4.23 -1.97 -9.54
CA PHE A 68 5.08 -1.18 -10.41
C PHE A 68 5.70 -2.13 -11.43
N LEU A 69 5.49 -1.84 -12.71
CA LEU A 69 6.08 -2.60 -13.79
C LEU A 69 7.57 -2.23 -13.88
N THR A 70 8.42 -3.07 -13.31
CA THR A 70 9.88 -2.98 -13.41
C THR A 70 10.41 -3.99 -14.44
N VAL A 71 11.64 -3.78 -14.93
CA VAL A 71 12.33 -4.72 -15.84
C VAL A 71 12.37 -6.13 -15.24
N GLU A 72 12.64 -6.25 -13.93
CA GLU A 72 12.64 -7.53 -13.21
C GLU A 72 11.28 -8.21 -13.21
N THR A 73 10.20 -7.44 -13.03
CA THR A 73 8.83 -7.98 -13.10
C THR A 73 8.49 -8.44 -14.52
N MET A 74 8.94 -7.72 -15.56
CA MET A 74 8.78 -8.15 -16.95
C MET A 74 9.48 -9.48 -17.21
N PHE A 75 10.76 -9.63 -16.81
CA PHE A 75 11.48 -10.90 -16.95
C PHE A 75 10.77 -12.05 -16.24
N ARG A 76 10.31 -11.82 -15.01
CA ARG A 76 9.59 -12.83 -14.22
C ARG A 76 8.29 -13.26 -14.89
N GLU A 77 7.53 -12.31 -15.42
CA GLU A 77 6.27 -12.61 -16.10
C GLU A 77 6.47 -13.28 -17.45
N ILE A 78 7.50 -12.91 -18.21
CA ILE A 78 7.83 -13.53 -19.50
C ILE A 78 8.27 -14.97 -19.30
N LEU A 79 9.22 -15.24 -18.38
CA LEU A 79 9.78 -16.59 -18.17
C LEU A 79 8.79 -17.58 -17.53
N ARG A 80 7.70 -17.08 -16.94
CA ARG A 80 6.57 -17.89 -16.45
C ARG A 80 5.63 -18.37 -17.56
N ARG A 81 5.72 -17.79 -18.77
CA ARG A 81 4.88 -18.17 -19.91
C ARG A 81 5.52 -19.35 -20.66
N ASP A 82 4.70 -20.04 -21.44
CA ASP A 82 5.21 -20.93 -22.49
C ASP A 82 5.78 -20.08 -23.62
N LEU A 83 7.09 -20.15 -23.78
CA LEU A 83 7.87 -19.51 -24.83
C LEU A 83 8.51 -20.61 -25.67
N SER A 84 8.79 -20.34 -26.94
CA SER A 84 9.68 -21.21 -27.71
C SER A 84 11.08 -21.25 -27.09
N ASP A 85 11.80 -22.36 -27.26
CA ASP A 85 13.15 -22.54 -26.70
C ASP A 85 14.10 -21.40 -27.12
N LEU A 86 13.99 -20.97 -28.38
CA LEU A 86 14.78 -19.85 -28.93
C LEU A 86 14.47 -18.53 -28.20
N LEU A 87 13.18 -18.21 -28.00
CA LEU A 87 12.77 -16.98 -27.34
C LEU A 87 13.10 -17.02 -25.85
N ARG A 88 12.91 -18.17 -25.18
CA ARG A 88 13.32 -18.38 -23.79
C ARG A 88 14.82 -18.14 -23.62
N SER A 89 15.65 -18.74 -24.47
CA SER A 89 17.11 -18.55 -24.44
C SER A 89 17.48 -17.07 -24.63
N LYS A 90 16.83 -16.36 -25.55
CA LYS A 90 17.08 -14.93 -25.79
C LYS A 90 16.72 -14.08 -24.56
N ILE A 91 15.59 -14.35 -23.92
CA ILE A 91 15.16 -13.63 -22.71
C ILE A 91 16.05 -13.94 -21.52
N GLU A 92 16.52 -15.18 -21.36
CA GLU A 92 17.47 -15.56 -20.30
C GLU A 92 18.84 -14.89 -20.48
N GLN A 93 19.32 -14.76 -21.72
CA GLN A 93 20.53 -13.98 -22.02
C GLN A 93 20.37 -12.51 -21.65
N LEU A 94 19.26 -11.88 -22.06
CA LEU A 94 18.95 -10.49 -21.70
C LEU A 94 18.85 -10.30 -20.18
N LYS A 95 18.24 -11.27 -19.49
CA LYS A 95 18.16 -11.26 -18.03
C LYS A 95 19.55 -11.31 -17.40
N PHE A 96 20.43 -12.17 -17.90
CA PHE A 96 21.81 -12.30 -17.42
C PHE A 96 22.60 -11.00 -17.60
N VAL A 97 22.50 -10.37 -18.77
CA VAL A 97 23.13 -9.06 -19.04
C VAL A 97 22.61 -8.03 -18.06
N TYR A 98 21.28 -7.90 -17.91
CA TYR A 98 20.66 -6.95 -16.99
C TYR A 98 21.07 -7.16 -15.52
N GLU A 99 21.18 -8.42 -15.06
CA GLU A 99 21.63 -8.70 -13.69
C GLU A 99 23.05 -8.19 -13.43
N TRP A 100 23.92 -8.23 -14.45
CA TRP A 100 25.30 -7.76 -14.38
C TRP A 100 25.45 -6.24 -14.54
N THR A 101 24.73 -5.64 -15.49
CA THR A 101 24.91 -4.23 -15.88
C THR A 101 23.89 -3.29 -15.24
N GLN A 102 22.78 -3.84 -14.74
CA GLN A 102 21.58 -3.09 -14.30
C GLN A 102 21.00 -2.17 -15.40
N SER A 103 21.36 -2.42 -16.65
CA SER A 103 20.94 -1.64 -17.81
C SER A 103 20.74 -2.53 -19.03
N LEU A 104 19.77 -2.17 -19.87
CA LEU A 104 19.54 -2.78 -21.17
C LEU A 104 19.64 -1.69 -22.23
N ASP A 105 20.19 -2.04 -23.39
CA ASP A 105 20.25 -1.16 -24.54
C ASP A 105 18.86 -0.98 -25.17
N GLY A 106 18.68 0.06 -26.00
CA GLY A 106 17.36 0.40 -26.56
C GLY A 106 16.68 -0.74 -27.34
N GLU A 107 17.46 -1.54 -28.05
CA GLU A 107 16.96 -2.73 -28.79
C GLU A 107 16.57 -3.88 -27.85
N GLU A 108 17.34 -4.06 -26.77
CA GLU A 108 17.10 -5.07 -25.74
C GLU A 108 15.84 -4.75 -24.93
N VAL A 109 15.67 -3.48 -24.55
CA VAL A 109 14.46 -2.97 -23.90
C VAL A 109 13.25 -3.15 -24.81
N SER A 110 13.38 -2.81 -26.09
CA SER A 110 12.29 -2.98 -27.07
C SER A 110 11.92 -4.45 -27.22
N THR A 111 12.91 -5.35 -27.28
CA THR A 111 12.68 -6.80 -27.33
C THR A 111 11.96 -7.28 -26.07
N LEU A 112 12.39 -6.82 -24.89
CA LEU A 112 11.77 -7.17 -23.62
C LEU A 112 10.32 -6.72 -23.54
N ILE A 113 10.05 -5.45 -23.88
CA ILE A 113 8.70 -4.86 -23.87
C ILE A 113 7.79 -5.55 -24.91
N ASN A 114 8.27 -5.81 -26.12
CA ASN A 114 7.48 -6.48 -27.14
C ASN A 114 7.16 -7.91 -26.73
N THR A 115 8.11 -8.63 -26.12
CA THR A 115 7.88 -9.97 -25.59
C THR A 115 6.90 -9.96 -24.41
N TYR A 116 7.01 -8.95 -23.54
CA TYR A 116 6.07 -8.72 -22.45
C TYR A 116 4.65 -8.50 -22.97
N ASN A 117 4.49 -7.66 -23.99
CA ASN A 117 3.21 -7.33 -24.62
C ASN A 117 2.71 -8.40 -25.61
N ARG A 118 3.49 -9.47 -25.86
CA ARG A 118 3.21 -10.52 -26.85
C ARG A 118 3.14 -10.02 -28.31
N ASN A 119 3.79 -8.90 -28.62
CA ASN A 119 3.87 -8.33 -29.97
C ASN A 119 5.04 -8.91 -30.78
N CYS A 120 5.35 -10.21 -30.62
CA CYS A 120 6.45 -10.83 -31.38
C CYS A 120 6.09 -10.86 -32.87
N PHE A 121 6.85 -10.11 -33.69
CA PHE A 121 6.85 -10.18 -35.15
C PHE A 121 7.81 -11.28 -35.65
#